data_AF-A0AAX3N2Y4-F1
#
_entry.id   AF-A0AAX3N2Y4-F1
#
_cell.length_a   1.000
_cell.length_b   1.000
_cell.length_c   1.000
_cell.angle_alpha   90.00
_cell.angle_beta   90.00
_cell.angle_gamma   90.00
#
_symmetry.space_group_name_H-M   'P 1'
#
loop_
_entity.id
_entity.type
_entity.pdbx_description
1 polymer ?
#
loop_
_entity_poly.entity_id
_entity_poly.type
_entity_poly.pdbx_seq_one_letter_code
_entity_poly.pdbx_strand_id
1 'polypeptide(L)'
;MGKIKSHFQSLAVIFLGVCLVISSWLISDAIKDQPNIQPNIQIPDNSLTTNKYEFIPVSEKHFIILDTESGTYLEKKDNSEAWTINSP
;
A
#
# COMPACT_ATOMS: atom_id res chain seq x y z
N MET A 1 7.34 -17.63 53.93
CA MET A 1 7.12 -17.55 52.46
C MET A 1 6.37 -16.25 52.13
N GLY A 2 6.95 -15.27 51.45
CA GLY A 2 6.18 -14.04 51.12
C GLY A 2 6.86 -12.92 50.34
N LYS A 3 8.19 -12.92 50.17
CA LYS A 3 8.91 -11.81 49.50
C LYS A 3 9.14 -11.99 48.00
N ILE A 4 8.72 -13.11 47.41
CA ILE A 4 9.06 -13.43 46.00
C ILE A 4 8.06 -12.77 45.02
N LYS A 5 6.82 -12.48 45.44
CA LYS A 5 5.75 -12.05 44.51
C LYS A 5 5.95 -10.66 43.88
N SER A 6 6.52 -9.69 44.59
CA SER A 6 6.68 -8.31 44.10
C SER A 6 7.70 -8.17 42.97
N HIS A 7 8.79 -8.95 43.04
CA HIS A 7 9.85 -8.92 42.03
C HIS A 7 9.43 -9.56 40.70
N PHE A 8 8.55 -10.59 40.75
CA PHE A 8 8.02 -11.23 39.55
C PHE A 8 7.09 -10.31 38.76
N GLN A 9 6.29 -9.49 39.44
CA GLN A 9 5.40 -8.54 38.77
C GLN A 9 6.19 -7.48 38.00
N SER A 10 7.25 -6.93 38.62
CA SER A 10 8.11 -5.95 37.95
C SER A 10 8.89 -6.57 36.78
N LEU A 11 9.39 -7.80 36.94
CA LEU A 11 10.08 -8.52 35.87
C LEU A 11 9.15 -8.80 34.68
N ALA A 12 7.89 -9.17 34.94
CA ALA A 12 6.91 -9.45 33.91
C ALA A 12 6.57 -8.20 33.06
N VAL A 13 6.47 -7.02 33.69
CA VAL A 13 6.21 -5.76 32.98
C VAL A 13 7.40 -5.37 32.09
N ILE A 14 8.63 -5.53 32.59
CA ILE A 14 9.85 -5.25 31.80
C ILE A 14 9.95 -6.24 30.64
N PHE A 15 9.73 -7.53 30.89
CA PHE A 15 9.75 -8.58 29.87
C PHE A 15 8.69 -8.33 28.79
N LEU A 16 7.48 -7.95 29.19
CA LEU A 16 6.41 -7.59 28.26
C LEU A 16 6.82 -6.39 27.38
N GLY A 17 7.42 -5.35 27.97
CA GLY A 17 7.91 -4.20 27.22
C GLY A 17 8.98 -4.58 26.19
N VAL A 18 9.95 -5.42 26.58
CA VAL A 18 10.99 -5.93 25.67
C VAL A 18 10.38 -6.77 24.54
N CYS A 19 9.45 -7.67 24.85
CA CYS A 19 8.74 -8.45 23.83
C CYS A 19 8.00 -7.57 22.83
N LEU A 20 7.31 -6.51 23.27
CA LEU A 20 6.60 -5.59 22.36
C LEU A 20 7.55 -4.88 21.40
N VAL A 21 8.71 -4.44 21.88
CA VAL A 21 9.74 -3.79 21.02
C VAL A 21 10.29 -4.77 20.00
N ILE A 22 10.61 -6.01 20.41
CA ILE A 22 11.10 -7.05 19.50
C ILE A 22 10.03 -7.44 18.48
N SER A 23 8.78 -7.60 18.89
CA SER A 23 7.66 -7.89 17.98
C SER A 23 7.49 -6.77 16.94
N SER A 24 7.56 -5.50 17.34
CA SER A 24 7.49 -4.38 16.39
C SER A 24 8.63 -4.43 15.37
N TRP A 25 9.83 -4.86 15.78
CA TRP A 25 10.96 -4.99 14.89
C TRP A 25 10.79 -6.16 13.91
N LEU A 26 10.31 -7.32 14.39
CA LEU A 26 9.99 -8.49 13.56
C LEU A 26 8.89 -8.20 12.53
N ILE A 27 7.84 -7.46 12.92
CA ILE A 27 6.79 -7.03 11.98
C ILE A 27 7.37 -6.11 10.91
N SER A 28 8.24 -5.16 11.30
CA SER A 28 8.86 -4.24 10.32
C SER A 28 9.75 -4.98 9.32
N ASP A 29 10.39 -6.07 9.72
CA ASP A 29 11.24 -6.88 8.84
C ASP A 29 10.40 -7.80 7.95
N ALA A 30 9.35 -8.42 8.51
CA ALA A 30 8.40 -9.24 7.76
C ALA A 30 7.68 -8.44 6.64
N ILE A 31 7.43 -7.15 6.85
CA ILE A 31 6.85 -6.27 5.83
C ILE A 31 7.87 -5.92 4.74
N LYS A 32 9.16 -5.84 5.05
CA LYS A 32 10.22 -5.58 4.05
C LYS A 32 10.44 -6.77 3.12
N ASP A 33 10.29 -7.99 3.64
CA ASP A 33 10.47 -9.23 2.88
C ASP A 33 9.18 -9.72 2.20
N GLN A 34 8.04 -9.05 2.39
CA GLN A 34 6.90 -9.27 1.50
C GLN A 34 7.31 -8.80 0.10
N PRO A 35 7.32 -9.68 -0.92
CA PRO A 35 7.43 -9.23 -2.28
C PRO A 35 6.30 -8.24 -2.48
N ASN A 36 6.69 -7.05 -2.91
CA ASN A 36 5.82 -5.94 -3.19
C ASN A 36 4.69 -6.41 -4.13
N ILE A 37 3.57 -6.89 -3.58
CA ILE A 37 2.28 -6.94 -4.27
C ILE A 37 1.60 -5.58 -4.07
N GLN A 38 2.35 -4.48 -4.21
CA GLN A 38 1.79 -3.34 -4.90
C GLN A 38 1.79 -3.75 -6.37
N PRO A 39 0.72 -3.49 -7.13
CA PRO A 39 0.84 -3.48 -8.58
C PRO A 39 2.04 -2.59 -8.89
N ASN A 40 3.01 -3.16 -9.61
CA ASN A 40 4.23 -2.50 -10.05
C ASN A 40 3.87 -1.25 -10.87
N ILE A 41 3.60 -0.14 -10.19
CA ILE A 41 3.69 1.20 -10.76
C ILE A 41 5.00 1.76 -10.20
N GLN A 42 6.12 1.30 -10.77
CA GLN A 42 7.39 2.00 -10.68
C GLN A 42 7.17 3.40 -11.27
N ILE A 43 6.89 4.39 -10.42
CA ILE A 43 7.04 5.79 -10.78
C ILE A 43 8.47 6.14 -10.37
N PRO A 44 9.41 6.32 -11.32
CA PRO A 44 10.77 6.71 -10.98
C PRO A 44 10.73 8.13 -10.39
N ASP A 45 11.16 8.28 -9.14
CA ASP A 45 11.27 9.54 -8.39
C ASP A 45 12.29 10.55 -8.98
N ASN A 46 12.67 10.40 -10.26
CA ASN A 46 13.67 11.25 -10.92
C ASN A 46 13.32 11.66 -12.35
N SER A 47 12.10 11.43 -12.83
CA SER A 47 11.70 11.90 -14.15
C SER A 47 10.66 13.00 -14.06
N LEU A 48 11.07 14.21 -14.46
CA LEU A 48 10.23 15.25 -15.07
C LEU A 48 9.60 14.72 -16.38
N THR A 49 9.01 13.52 -16.36
CA THR A 49 8.25 12.94 -17.45
C THR A 49 6.84 13.43 -17.30
N THR A 50 6.46 14.36 -18.17
CA THR A 50 5.07 14.64 -18.53
C THR A 50 4.31 13.31 -18.56
N ASN A 51 3.50 13.06 -17.55
CA ASN A 51 2.78 11.80 -17.44
C ASN A 51 1.72 11.81 -18.55
N LYS A 52 2.02 11.14 -19.66
CA LYS A 52 1.17 11.08 -20.85
C LYS A 52 -0.22 10.51 -20.54
N TYR A 53 -0.33 9.71 -19.48
CA TYR A 53 -1.57 9.07 -19.10
C TYR A 53 -2.05 9.55 -17.73
N GLU A 54 -3.24 10.13 -17.69
CA GLU A 54 -3.91 10.56 -16.47
C GLU A 54 -5.00 9.56 -16.09
N PHE A 55 -4.98 9.09 -14.83
CA PHE A 55 -6.01 8.21 -14.30
C PHE A 55 -7.09 9.02 -13.59
N ILE A 56 -8.33 8.90 -14.07
CA ILE A 56 -9.49 9.65 -13.57
C ILE A 56 -10.51 8.65 -13.01
N PRO A 57 -10.62 8.51 -11.67
CA PRO A 57 -11.67 7.71 -11.06
C PRO A 57 -13.00 8.47 -11.09
N VAL A 58 -13.99 7.96 -11.82
CA VAL A 58 -15.33 8.58 -11.91
C VAL A 58 -16.25 8.05 -10.81
N SER A 59 -16.19 6.74 -10.54
CA SER A 59 -16.90 6.09 -9.43
C SER A 59 -16.23 4.76 -9.06
N GLU A 60 -16.74 4.05 -8.05
CA GLU A 60 -16.21 2.74 -7.62
C GLU A 60 -16.14 1.68 -8.74
N LYS A 61 -16.97 1.81 -9.78
CA LYS A 61 -17.00 0.88 -10.92
C LYS A 61 -16.79 1.58 -12.25
N HIS A 62 -16.30 2.82 -12.25
CA HIS A 62 -16.11 3.59 -13.46
C HIS A 62 -14.76 4.29 -13.45
N PHE A 63 -13.88 3.88 -14.37
CA PHE A 63 -12.51 4.36 -14.47
C PHE A 63 -12.21 4.86 -15.87
N ILE A 64 -11.45 5.95 -15.96
CA ILE A 64 -10.98 6.52 -17.22
C ILE A 64 -9.45 6.64 -17.16
N ILE A 65 -8.78 6.26 -18.25
CA ILE A 65 -7.36 6.54 -18.50
C ILE A 65 -7.29 7.46 -19.70
N LEU A 66 -6.91 8.71 -19.50
CA LEU A 66 -6.82 9.75 -20.52
C LEU A 66 -5.38 9.84 -21.05
N ASP A 67 -5.21 9.77 -22.36
CA ASP A 67 -3.97 10.21 -23.02
C ASP A 67 -4.00 11.73 -23.20
N THR A 68 -3.15 12.44 -22.45
CA THR A 68 -3.10 13.91 -22.45
C THR A 68 -2.55 14.50 -23.74
N GLU A 69 -1.84 13.71 -24.56
CA GLU A 69 -1.31 14.16 -25.85
C GLU A 69 -2.36 14.07 -26.96
N SER A 70 -3.13 12.98 -26.99
CA SER A 70 -4.08 12.69 -28.07
C SER A 70 -5.53 13.01 -27.73
N GLY A 71 -5.87 13.19 -26.45
CA GLY A 71 -7.23 13.32 -25.95
C GLY A 71 -8.05 12.02 -26.02
N THR A 72 -7.45 10.92 -26.51
CA THR A 72 -8.07 9.60 -26.51
C THR A 72 -8.13 9.07 -25.08
N TYR A 73 -9.23 8.42 -24.72
CA TYR A 73 -9.40 7.87 -23.39
C TYR A 73 -9.88 6.41 -23.44
N LEU A 74 -9.33 5.61 -22.54
CA LEU A 74 -9.82 4.27 -22.24
C LEU A 74 -10.83 4.39 -21.12
N GLU A 75 -11.98 3.77 -21.29
CA GLU A 75 -13.05 3.79 -20.30
C GLU A 75 -13.39 2.36 -19.89
N LYS A 76 -13.58 2.16 -18.58
CA LYS A 76 -14.10 0.93 -18.01
C LYS A 76 -15.34 1.27 -17.18
N LYS A 77 -16.50 0.81 -17.65
CA LYS A 77 -17.80 0.95 -16.98
C LYS A 77 -18.23 -0.38 -16.35
N ASP A 78 -18.72 -0.31 -15.13
CA ASP A 78 -19.29 -1.44 -14.39
C ASP A 78 -18.32 -2.64 -14.23
N ASN A 79 -18.86 -3.82 -13.95
CA ASN A 79 -18.13 -5.08 -13.97
C ASN A 79 -17.82 -5.54 -15.42
N SER A 80 -17.80 -4.65 -16.40
CA SER A 80 -17.34 -4.99 -17.75
C SER A 80 -15.90 -5.47 -17.67
N GLU A 81 -15.64 -6.66 -18.22
CA GLU A 81 -14.28 -7.20 -18.33
C GLU A 81 -13.46 -6.46 -19.39
N ALA A 82 -14.13 -5.78 -20.32
CA ALA A 82 -13.52 -5.09 -21.45
C ALA A 82 -13.36 -3.59 -21.22
N TRP A 83 -12.20 -3.05 -21.61
CA TRP A 83 -11.93 -1.63 -21.75
C TRP A 83 -12.39 -1.15 -23.13
N THR A 84 -13.06 0.00 -23.19
CA THR A 84 -13.46 0.64 -24.44
C THR A 84 -12.52 1.80 -24.75
N ILE A 85 -12.04 1.88 -25.99
CA ILE A 85 -11.23 3.00 -26.47
C ILE A 85 -12.18 4.03 -27.09
N ASN A 86 -12.14 5.25 -26.58
CA ASN A 86 -12.93 6.37 -27.07
C ASN A 86 -11.99 7.50 -27.49
N SER A 87 -12.30 8.15 -28.59
CA SER A 87 -11.62 9.37 -29.04
C SER A 87 -12.64 10.50 -29.12
N PRO A 88 -12.22 11.75 -28.91
CA PRO A 88 -13.10 12.92 -29.02
C PRO A 88 -13.70 13.10 -30.43
#